data_AF-A0A949KYT0-F1
#
_entry.id   AF-A0A949KYT0-F1
#
_cell.length_a   1.000
_cell.length_b   1.000
_cell.length_c   1.000
_cell.angle_alpha   90.00
_cell.angle_beta   90.00
_cell.angle_gamma   90.00
#
_symmetry.space_group_name_H-M   'P 1'
#
loop_
_entity.id
_entity.type
_entity.pdbx_description
1 polymer ?
#
loop_
_entity_poly.entity_id
_entity_poly.type
_entity_poly.pdbx_seq_one_letter_code
_entity_poly.pdbx_strand_id
1 'polypeptide(L)' 'MGLLKLAEKYSEQSLEAACEKALSYTASPSYKSIKNILVTGVNEKTKPQPEHTTNKYGVTRGANYYGGKPNDQ' A
#
# COMPACT_ATOMS: atom_id res chain seq x y z
N MET A 1 9.92 21.83 -13.03
CA MET A 1 9.74 21.27 -14.39
C MET A 1 9.38 19.78 -14.46
N GLY A 2 9.67 18.93 -13.46
CA GLY A 2 9.41 17.48 -13.57
C GLY A 2 7.93 17.08 -13.69
N LEU A 3 7.05 17.61 -12.84
CA LEU A 3 5.62 17.27 -12.81
C LEU A 3 4.86 17.77 -14.05
N LEU A 4 5.19 18.98 -14.55
CA LEU A 4 4.60 19.52 -15.79
C LEU A 4 4.83 18.57 -16.98
N LYS A 5 6.01 17.96 -17.05
CA LYS A 5 6.34 16.99 -18.10
C LYS A 5 5.59 15.66 -17.97
N LEU A 6 5.10 15.33 -16.77
CA LEU A 6 4.19 14.19 -16.60
C LEU A 6 2.78 14.55 -17.07
N ALA A 7 2.31 15.78 -16.86
CA ALA A 7 1.01 16.25 -17.34
C ALA A 7 0.93 16.32 -18.87
N GLU A 8 2.04 16.52 -19.58
CA GLU A 8 2.07 16.44 -21.05
C GLU A 8 1.94 14.99 -21.57
N LYS A 9 2.38 13.99 -20.79
CA LYS A 9 2.43 12.59 -21.21
C LYS A 9 1.21 11.78 -20.76
N TYR A 10 0.65 12.14 -19.62
CA TYR A 10 -0.47 11.45 -18.97
C TYR A 10 -1.66 12.41 -18.90
N SER A 11 -2.89 11.89 -18.98
CA SER A 11 -4.08 12.74 -18.85
C SER A 11 -4.18 13.36 -17.46
N GLU A 12 -4.76 14.55 -17.36
CA GLU A 12 -4.98 15.26 -16.09
C GLU A 12 -5.67 14.37 -15.06
N GLN A 13 -6.71 13.64 -15.48
CA GLN A 13 -7.45 12.68 -14.65
C GLN A 13 -6.55 11.58 -14.05
N SER A 14 -5.62 11.04 -14.86
CA SER A 14 -4.70 10.02 -14.36
C SER A 14 -3.65 10.59 -13.40
N LEU A 15 -3.25 11.84 -13.61
CA LEU A 15 -2.28 12.54 -12.77
C LEU A 15 -2.88 12.95 -11.43
N GLU A 16 -4.13 13.43 -11.42
CA GLU A 16 -4.88 13.71 -10.20
C GLU A 16 -5.08 12.45 -9.36
N ALA A 17 -5.54 11.35 -9.97
CA ALA A 17 -5.70 10.06 -9.27
C ALA A 17 -4.37 9.54 -8.70
N ALA A 18 -3.26 9.73 -9.42
CA ALA A 18 -1.94 9.34 -8.94
C ALA A 18 -1.48 10.22 -7.76
N CYS A 19 -1.74 11.53 -7.81
CA CYS A 19 -1.43 12.45 -6.72
C CYS A 19 -2.24 12.15 -5.46
N GLU A 20 -3.54 11.87 -5.60
CA GLU A 20 -4.41 11.47 -4.50
C GLU A 20 -3.94 10.14 -3.87
N LYS A 21 -3.62 9.13 -4.70
CA LYS A 21 -3.07 7.86 -4.23
C LYS A 21 -1.71 8.08 -3.56
N ALA A 22 -0.85 8.96 -4.07
CA ALA A 22 0.44 9.27 -3.44
C ALA A 22 0.28 9.91 -2.06
N LEU A 23 -0.68 10.84 -1.91
CA LEU A 23 -1.01 11.49 -0.64
C LEU A 23 -1.57 10.50 0.39
N SER A 24 -2.30 9.47 -0.06
CA SER A 24 -2.80 8.41 0.82
C SER A 24 -1.68 7.55 1.44
N TYR A 25 -0.53 7.44 0.76
CA TYR A 25 0.62 6.68 1.27
C TYR A 25 1.58 7.52 2.10
N THR A 26 1.75 8.80 1.76
CA THR A 26 2.64 9.71 2.47
C THR A 26 2.17 11.15 2.33
N ALA A 27 2.25 11.93 3.41
CA ALA A 27 1.91 13.35 3.40
C ALA A 27 2.84 14.19 2.51
N SER A 28 4.03 13.68 2.17
CA SER A 28 5.02 14.34 1.30
C SER A 28 5.42 13.44 0.12
N PRO A 29 4.56 13.34 -0.91
CA PRO A 29 4.85 12.50 -2.07
C PRO A 29 6.01 13.07 -2.91
N SER A 30 6.88 12.17 -3.39
CA SER A 30 8.00 12.52 -4.28
C SER A 30 7.64 12.34 -5.75
N TYR A 31 8.35 13.04 -6.65
CA TYR A 31 8.22 12.83 -8.10
C TYR A 31 8.39 11.36 -8.51
N LYS A 32 9.33 10.64 -7.87
CA LYS A 32 9.57 9.22 -8.15
C LYS A 32 8.36 8.37 -7.74
N SER A 33 7.75 8.66 -6.60
CA SER A 33 6.53 7.98 -6.15
C SER A 33 5.36 8.22 -7.11
N ILE A 34 5.12 9.47 -7.51
CA ILE A 34 4.04 9.83 -8.44
C ILE A 34 4.25 9.17 -9.80
N LYS A 35 5.48 9.24 -10.35
CA LYS A 35 5.84 8.56 -11.59
C LYS A 35 5.66 7.05 -11.50
N ASN A 36 6.05 6.45 -10.37
CA ASN A 36 5.87 5.01 -10.16
C ASN A 36 4.38 4.65 -10.16
N ILE A 37 3.54 5.40 -9.44
CA ILE A 37 2.09 5.21 -9.40
C ILE A 37 1.46 5.37 -10.79
N LEU A 38 1.92 6.32 -11.60
CA LEU A 38 1.45 6.49 -12.98
C LEU A 38 1.86 5.34 -13.89
N VAL A 39 3.02 4.72 -13.66
CA VAL A 39 3.51 3.56 -14.42
C VAL A 39 2.83 2.27 -13.97
N THR A 40 2.63 2.08 -12.67
CA THR A 40 2.00 0.87 -12.09
C THR A 40 0.48 0.92 -12.14
N GLY A 41 -0.12 2.11 -12.03
CA GLY A 41 -1.56 2.35 -12.01
C GLY A 41 -2.29 2.01 -13.31
N VAL A 42 -1.56 1.80 -14.42
CA VAL A 42 -2.13 1.23 -15.65
C VAL A 42 -2.58 -0.22 -15.44
N ASN A 43 -2.03 -0.93 -14.44
CA ASN A 43 -2.34 -2.34 -14.18
C ASN A 43 -3.22 -2.59 -12.94
N GLU A 44 -3.35 -1.62 -12.03
CA GLU A 44 -4.14 -1.78 -10.80
C GLU A 44 -5.54 -1.18 -10.95
N LYS A 45 -6.40 -1.88 -11.69
CA LYS A 45 -7.76 -2.08 -11.18
C LYS A 45 -7.60 -2.97 -9.95
N THR A 46 -8.26 -2.62 -8.85
CA THR A 46 -8.34 -3.36 -7.56
C THR A 46 -7.47 -2.76 -6.46
N LYS A 47 -8.12 -1.95 -5.62
CA LYS A 47 -7.71 -1.78 -4.21
C LYS A 47 -7.48 -3.18 -3.62
N PRO A 48 -6.34 -3.52 -3.02
CA PRO A 48 -6.36 -4.50 -1.96
C PRO A 48 -7.09 -3.80 -0.81
N GLN A 49 -8.38 -4.08 -0.65
CA GLN A 49 -8.98 -3.92 0.68
C GLN A 49 -8.09 -4.71 1.64
N PRO A 50 -7.82 -4.22 2.86
CA PRO A 50 -7.30 -5.10 3.89
C PRO A 50 -8.40 -6.13 4.15
N GLU A 51 -8.33 -7.24 3.43
CA GLU A 51 -9.17 -8.39 3.66
C GLU A 51 -8.75 -8.89 5.04
N HIS A 52 -9.48 -8.48 6.08
CA HIS A 52 -9.53 -9.20 7.34
C HIS A 52 -10.17 -10.56 7.06
N THR A 53 -9.44 -11.42 6.36
CA THR A 53 -9.73 -12.83 6.32
C THR A 53 -9.40 -13.34 7.71
N THR A 54 -10.42 -13.34 8.58
CA THR A 54 -10.42 -14.17 9.78
C THR A 54 -10.30 -15.60 9.28
N ASN A 55 -9.06 -16.04 9.12
CA ASN A 55 -8.73 -17.40 8.73
C ASN A 55 -9.21 -18.30 9.86
N LYS A 56 -10.37 -18.91 9.65
CA LYS A 56 -11.01 -19.87 10.56
C LYS A 56 -10.14 -21.09 10.90
N TYR A 57 -9.02 -21.27 10.21
CA TYR A 57 -8.03 -22.33 10.44
C TYR A 57 -6.67 -21.81 10.96
N GLY A 58 -6.55 -20.50 11.24
CA GLY A 58 -5.33 -19.90 11.76
C GLY A 58 -5.15 -20.22 13.23
N VAL A 59 -4.58 -21.38 13.55
CA VAL A 59 -4.20 -21.71 14.93
C VAL A 59 -2.80 -21.14 15.20
N THR A 60 -2.74 -19.90 15.67
CA THR A 60 -1.49 -19.35 16.22
C THR A 60 -1.15 -20.12 17.49
N ARG A 61 0.00 -20.82 17.50
CA ARG A 61 0.40 -21.64 18.65
C ARG A 61 0.91 -20.72 19.77
N GLY A 62 0.29 -20.80 20.94
CA GLY A 62 0.64 -19.99 22.12
C GLY A 62 2.02 -20.33 22.70
N ALA A 63 2.53 -19.51 23.63
CA ALA A 63 3.87 -19.65 24.23
C ALA A 63 4.16 -21.06 24.81
N ASN A 64 3.13 -21.72 25.34
CA ASN A 64 3.21 -23.10 25.84
C ASN A 64 3.64 -24.12 24.78
N TYR A 65 3.36 -23.86 23.49
CA TYR A 65 3.74 -24.76 22.39
C TYR A 65 5.26 -24.81 22.16
N TYR A 66 5.97 -23.72 22.40
CA TYR A 66 7.43 -23.62 22.24
C TYR A 66 8.18 -23.91 23.54
N GLY A 67 7.50 -24.50 24.55
CA GLY A 67 8.11 -24.81 25.83
C GLY A 67 8.29 -23.61 26.75
N GLY A 68 7.55 -22.51 26.52
CA GLY A 68 7.47 -21.40 27.46
C GLY A 68 6.81 -21.87 28.75
N LYS A 69 7.61 -22.14 29.79
CA LYS A 69 7.07 -22.33 31.14
C LYS A 69 6.50 -20.99 31.61
N PRO A 70 5.31 -20.95 32.24
CA PRO A 70 4.90 -19.78 32.99
C PRO A 70 5.83 -19.67 34.20
N ASN A 71 6.86 -18.84 34.08
CA ASN A 71 7.67 -18.46 35.22
C ASN A 71 7.04 -17.19 35.81
N ASP A 72 5.90 -17.37 36.45
CA ASP A 72 5.25 -16.37 37.30
C ASP A 72 4.76 -17.10 38.57
N GLN A 73 5.71 -17.37 39.47
CA GLN A 73 5.69 -17.05 40.91
C GLN A 73 6.97 -17.56 41.57
#